data_AF-G9PL97-F1
#
_entry.id   AF-G9PL97-F1
#
_cell.length_a   1.000
_cell.length_b   1.000
_cell.length_c   1.000
_cell.angle_alpha   90.00
_cell.angle_beta   90.00
_cell.angle_gamma   90.00
#
_symmetry.space_group_name_H-M   'P 1'
#
loop_
_entity.id
_entity.type
_entity.pdbx_description
1 polymer ?
#
loop_
_entity_poly.entity_id
_entity_poly.type
_entity_poly.pdbx_seq_one_letter_code
_entity_poly.pdbx_strand_id
1 'polypeptide(L)'
;MNGTRANLQVGDMLQGSAGALSVRGCLLFKEWDTEDRCFYYWEEWQLIGGSNADTWVELDHDPGEILFYEPVRLQETIEPWALTVGQRLQLTINGAPHQALVEEVTTGTLENAIGSPVCPLNIGETMTYVELRLTDPAGVTSRLTIDSHRFRDLLAYRKTPLSTAQQKQLFGRVLYNRRPVGGEMNRKVIRGAFVGAIVSVALVVGMFSSCSPNRQFSGGADSTSTSDTGSSRTYRHRPVYGGGGGGVGK
;
A
#
# COMPACT_ATOMS: atom_id res chain seq x y z
N MET A 1 25.86 14.87 -5.84
CA MET A 1 24.57 14.20 -6.09
C MET A 1 24.23 13.42 -4.83
N ASN A 2 23.18 13.81 -4.11
CA ASN A 2 22.68 13.00 -2.99
C ASN A 2 21.93 11.82 -3.60
N GLY A 3 22.65 10.71 -3.77
CA GLY A 3 22.10 9.46 -4.28
C GLY A 3 21.37 8.68 -3.21
N THR A 4 20.97 7.46 -3.56
CA THR A 4 20.40 6.53 -2.62
C THR A 4 21.39 6.14 -1.51
N ARG A 5 20.88 5.93 -0.31
CA ARG A 5 21.58 5.58 0.94
C ARG A 5 21.19 4.20 1.44
N ALA A 6 20.02 3.69 1.03
CA ALA A 6 19.63 2.33 1.39
C ALA A 6 20.61 1.33 0.76
N ASN A 7 20.95 0.29 1.51
CA ASN A 7 21.72 -0.85 1.04
C ASN A 7 20.83 -1.77 0.18
N LEU A 8 20.42 -1.23 -0.98
CA LEU A 8 19.57 -1.86 -1.98
C LEU A 8 20.06 -1.50 -3.38
N GLN A 9 19.97 -2.46 -4.29
CA GLN A 9 20.24 -2.32 -5.70
C GLN A 9 19.15 -3.03 -6.51
N VAL A 10 18.87 -2.53 -7.71
CA VAL A 10 17.92 -3.18 -8.62
C VAL A 10 18.39 -4.60 -8.93
N GLY A 11 17.49 -5.57 -8.82
CA GLY A 11 17.77 -6.99 -9.00
C GLY A 11 18.24 -7.72 -7.74
N ASP A 12 18.48 -7.00 -6.63
CA ASP A 12 18.76 -7.66 -5.34
C ASP A 12 17.64 -8.63 -4.96
N MET A 13 18.04 -9.79 -4.42
CA MET A 13 17.13 -10.78 -3.87
C MET A 13 17.20 -10.76 -2.34
N LEU A 14 16.13 -10.32 -1.71
CA LEU A 14 15.96 -10.31 -0.26
C LEU A 14 15.29 -11.63 0.16
N GLN A 15 15.88 -12.30 1.15
CA GLN A 15 15.43 -13.60 1.65
C GLN A 15 15.25 -13.52 3.16
N GLY A 16 14.05 -13.21 3.59
CA GLY A 16 13.68 -13.20 5.01
C GLY A 16 12.28 -13.75 5.22
N SER A 17 11.67 -13.39 6.35
CA SER A 17 10.32 -13.87 6.69
C SER A 17 9.23 -13.36 5.76
N ALA A 18 9.48 -12.28 4.99
CA ALA A 18 8.57 -11.80 3.96
C ALA A 18 8.58 -12.67 2.68
N GLY A 19 9.42 -13.70 2.63
CA GLY A 19 9.63 -14.53 1.46
C GLY A 19 10.75 -14.00 0.57
N ALA A 20 10.84 -14.56 -0.65
CA ALA A 20 11.78 -14.09 -1.66
C ALA A 20 11.21 -12.83 -2.34
N LEU A 21 11.84 -11.70 -2.07
CA LEU A 21 11.52 -10.40 -2.68
C LEU A 21 12.66 -9.96 -3.59
N SER A 22 12.34 -9.46 -4.77
CA SER A 22 13.28 -8.86 -5.71
C SER A 22 13.09 -7.34 -5.73
N VAL A 23 14.19 -6.60 -5.76
CA VAL A 23 14.16 -5.13 -5.87
C VAL A 23 13.93 -4.73 -7.33
N ARG A 24 12.80 -4.08 -7.60
CA ARG A 24 12.44 -3.64 -8.96
C ARG A 24 12.97 -2.25 -9.31
N GLY A 25 13.06 -1.36 -8.33
CA GLY A 25 13.44 0.02 -8.56
C GLY A 25 13.32 0.90 -7.33
N CYS A 26 13.75 2.15 -7.47
CA CYS A 26 13.67 3.19 -6.45
C CYS A 26 13.10 4.47 -7.05
N LEU A 27 12.23 5.13 -6.30
CA LEU A 27 11.87 6.53 -6.48
C LEU A 27 12.60 7.34 -5.41
N LEU A 28 13.33 8.38 -5.80
CA LEU A 28 13.96 9.31 -4.87
C LEU A 28 13.17 10.60 -4.91
N PHE A 29 12.60 10.97 -3.77
CA PHE A 29 11.84 12.19 -3.61
C PHE A 29 12.62 13.22 -2.79
N LYS A 30 12.23 14.47 -2.94
CA LYS A 30 12.64 15.57 -2.08
C LYS A 30 11.48 16.48 -1.73
N GLU A 31 11.55 17.08 -0.54
CA GLU A 31 10.62 18.11 -0.08
C GLU A 31 11.42 19.34 0.35
N TRP A 32 10.91 20.53 0.03
CA TRP A 32 11.48 21.78 0.53
C TRP A 32 10.79 22.18 1.83
N ASP A 33 11.53 22.22 2.93
CA ASP A 33 11.03 22.78 4.17
C ASP A 33 11.24 24.30 4.20
N THR A 34 10.14 25.03 4.43
CA THR A 34 10.17 26.50 4.43
C THR A 34 10.66 27.11 5.73
N GLU A 35 10.62 26.37 6.85
CA GLU A 35 11.01 26.85 8.17
C GLU A 35 12.54 26.89 8.30
N ASP A 36 13.22 25.80 7.96
CA ASP A 36 14.67 25.68 8.04
C ASP A 36 15.40 25.91 6.71
N ARG A 37 14.64 26.01 5.61
CA ARG A 37 15.15 26.29 4.25
C ARG A 37 16.11 25.22 3.76
N CYS A 38 15.79 23.96 3.99
CA CYS A 38 16.54 22.85 3.44
C CYS A 38 15.65 21.85 2.67
N PHE A 39 16.31 20.99 1.90
CA PHE A 39 15.64 19.87 1.24
C PHE A 39 15.76 18.62 2.10
N TYR A 40 14.63 18.00 2.39
CA TYR A 40 14.50 16.67 2.96
C TYR A 40 14.35 15.64 1.86
N TYR A 41 14.84 14.42 2.08
CA TYR A 41 14.89 13.38 1.05
C TYR A 41 14.41 12.04 1.57
N TRP A 42 13.72 11.28 0.74
CA TRP A 42 13.40 9.89 1.03
C TRP A 42 13.43 9.04 -0.24
N GLU A 43 13.70 7.76 -0.03
CA GLU A 43 13.74 6.75 -1.10
C GLU A 43 12.60 5.77 -0.91
N GLU A 44 11.81 5.54 -1.95
CA GLU A 44 10.80 4.48 -1.99
C GLU A 44 11.24 3.37 -2.93
N TRP A 45 11.55 2.21 -2.37
CA TRP A 45 12.02 1.02 -3.07
C TRP A 45 10.87 0.05 -3.32
N GLN A 46 10.58 -0.23 -4.58
CA GLN A 46 9.58 -1.22 -4.95
C GLN A 46 10.16 -2.63 -4.88
N LEU A 47 9.48 -3.49 -4.13
CA LEU A 47 9.80 -4.91 -3.97
C LEU A 47 8.71 -5.75 -4.64
N ILE A 48 9.13 -6.75 -5.42
CA ILE A 48 8.24 -7.70 -6.10
C ILE A 48 8.53 -9.13 -5.67
N GLY A 49 7.50 -9.96 -5.52
CA GLY A 49 7.64 -11.34 -5.06
C GLY A 49 6.85 -11.60 -3.77
N GLY A 50 7.00 -12.80 -3.21
CA GLY A 50 6.20 -13.23 -2.05
C GLY A 50 4.70 -13.37 -2.35
N SER A 51 3.86 -13.23 -1.32
CA SER A 51 2.39 -13.36 -1.42
C SER A 51 1.68 -12.06 -1.83
N ASN A 52 2.36 -10.91 -1.79
CA ASN A 52 1.78 -9.60 -2.11
C ASN A 52 2.54 -8.92 -3.25
N ALA A 53 1.84 -8.65 -4.35
CA ALA A 53 2.42 -8.11 -5.59
C ALA A 53 2.75 -6.61 -5.57
N ASP A 54 2.70 -5.95 -4.41
CA ASP A 54 2.95 -4.51 -4.27
C ASP A 54 3.48 -4.15 -2.88
N THR A 55 4.77 -4.41 -2.65
CA THR A 55 5.42 -4.11 -1.38
C THR A 55 6.42 -2.98 -1.61
N TRP A 56 6.44 -2.00 -0.72
CA TRP A 56 7.41 -0.90 -0.78
C TRP A 56 8.19 -0.79 0.52
N VAL A 57 9.41 -0.29 0.42
CA VAL A 57 10.22 0.10 1.57
C VAL A 57 10.67 1.53 1.38
N GLU A 58 10.42 2.36 2.37
CA GLU A 58 10.94 3.71 2.42
C GLU A 58 12.20 3.78 3.30
N LEU A 59 13.20 4.54 2.85
CA LEU A 59 14.24 5.10 3.70
C LEU A 59 14.06 6.62 3.75
N ASP A 60 13.68 7.13 4.93
CA ASP A 60 13.71 8.56 5.22
C ASP A 60 15.15 8.98 5.59
N HIS A 61 15.73 9.94 4.88
CA HIS A 61 17.15 10.30 5.01
C HIS A 61 17.48 11.02 6.30
N ASP A 62 16.49 11.65 6.92
CA ASP A 62 16.69 12.60 8.00
C ASP A 62 16.68 11.94 9.38
N PRO A 63 15.59 11.26 9.80
CA PRO A 63 15.65 10.39 10.95
C PRO A 63 16.45 9.12 10.64
N GLY A 64 16.69 8.77 9.37
CA GLY A 64 17.38 7.54 8.98
C GLY A 64 16.52 6.30 9.27
N GLU A 65 15.22 6.40 9.03
CA GLU A 65 14.25 5.36 9.36
C GLU A 65 13.88 4.50 8.15
N ILE A 66 13.83 3.19 8.36
CA ILE A 66 13.31 2.24 7.37
C ILE A 66 11.84 1.98 7.70
N LEU A 67 10.97 2.24 6.74
CA LEU A 67 9.52 2.08 6.87
C LEU A 67 9.05 1.03 5.86
N PHE A 68 8.35 0.02 6.35
CA PHE A 68 7.73 -1.00 5.52
C PHE A 68 6.30 -0.62 5.17
N TYR A 69 5.97 -0.68 3.87
CA TYR A 69 4.69 -0.25 3.35
C TYR A 69 3.87 -1.47 2.97
N GLU A 70 2.76 -1.64 3.67
CA GLU A 70 1.80 -2.70 3.41
C GLU A 70 0.56 -2.11 2.72
N PRO A 71 0.18 -2.62 1.53
CA PRO A 71 -0.97 -2.09 0.81
C PRO A 71 -2.27 -2.30 1.60
N VAL A 72 -3.07 -1.25 1.70
CA VAL A 72 -4.39 -1.22 2.33
C VAL A 72 -5.38 -0.68 1.31
N ARG A 73 -6.48 -1.40 1.07
CA ARG A 73 -7.56 -0.90 0.23
C ARG A 73 -8.58 -0.14 1.06
N LEU A 74 -8.85 1.08 0.65
CA LEU A 74 -9.92 1.91 1.19
C LEU A 74 -11.22 1.68 0.41
N GLN A 75 -12.36 1.92 1.04
CA GLN A 75 -13.64 2.02 0.31
C GLN A 75 -13.91 3.45 -0.14
N GLU A 76 -13.35 4.42 0.59
CA GLU A 76 -13.48 5.84 0.33
C GLU A 76 -12.42 6.31 -0.68
N THR A 77 -12.82 7.21 -1.58
CA THR A 77 -11.92 7.98 -2.43
C THR A 77 -11.42 9.20 -1.63
N ILE A 78 -10.12 9.24 -1.31
CA ILE A 78 -9.53 10.28 -0.44
C ILE A 78 -8.53 11.13 -1.23
N GLU A 79 -8.89 12.35 -1.60
CA GLU A 79 -7.98 13.27 -2.30
C GLU A 79 -7.02 13.95 -1.32
N PRO A 80 -5.72 13.61 -1.29
CA PRO A 80 -4.83 14.09 -0.21
C PRO A 80 -4.69 15.60 -0.16
N TRP A 81 -4.70 16.27 -1.32
CA TRP A 81 -4.60 17.73 -1.43
C TRP A 81 -5.82 18.49 -0.88
N ALA A 82 -6.94 17.80 -0.67
CA ALA A 82 -8.15 18.40 -0.11
C ALA A 82 -8.20 18.31 1.42
N LEU A 83 -7.23 17.62 2.05
CA LEU A 83 -7.21 17.41 3.49
C LEU A 83 -6.41 18.49 4.22
N THR A 84 -6.67 18.66 5.51
CA THR A 84 -5.95 19.60 6.37
C THR A 84 -5.48 18.92 7.65
N VAL A 85 -4.30 19.30 8.14
CA VAL A 85 -3.77 18.77 9.42
C VAL A 85 -4.78 19.01 10.55
N GLY A 86 -5.01 17.98 11.35
CA GLY A 86 -5.99 17.96 12.44
C GLY A 86 -7.40 17.54 12.02
N GLN A 87 -7.69 17.43 10.72
CA GLN A 87 -8.97 16.93 10.23
C GLN A 87 -9.19 15.48 10.65
N ARG A 88 -10.44 15.16 11.02
CA ARG A 88 -10.86 13.79 11.33
C ARG A 88 -11.70 13.22 10.19
N LEU A 89 -11.45 11.97 9.86
CA LEU A 89 -12.16 11.21 8.82
C LEU A 89 -12.59 9.86 9.40
N GLN A 90 -13.61 9.26 8.80
CA GLN A 90 -13.92 7.85 8.98
C GLN A 90 -13.50 7.11 7.72
N LEU A 91 -12.67 6.08 7.86
CA LEU A 91 -12.20 5.24 6.76
C LEU A 91 -12.65 3.80 6.96
N THR A 92 -12.99 3.11 5.88
CA THR A 92 -13.43 1.72 5.93
C THR A 92 -12.35 0.83 5.33
N ILE A 93 -11.75 0.01 6.18
CA ILE A 93 -10.67 -0.92 5.83
C ILE A 93 -11.17 -2.33 6.11
N ASN A 94 -11.18 -3.18 5.08
CA ASN A 94 -11.69 -4.56 5.17
C ASN A 94 -13.11 -4.66 5.77
N GLY A 95 -13.97 -3.66 5.51
CA GLY A 95 -15.33 -3.59 6.03
C GLY A 95 -15.46 -3.10 7.47
N ALA A 96 -14.36 -2.79 8.15
CA ALA A 96 -14.36 -2.25 9.50
C ALA A 96 -14.10 -0.73 9.51
N PRO A 97 -14.90 0.05 10.25
CA PRO A 97 -14.70 1.49 10.36
C PRO A 97 -13.49 1.80 11.24
N HIS A 98 -12.66 2.73 10.79
CA HIS A 98 -11.51 3.28 11.51
C HIS A 98 -11.67 4.80 11.62
N GLN A 99 -11.33 5.36 12.77
CA GLN A 99 -11.18 6.81 12.92
C GLN A 99 -9.79 7.20 12.42
N ALA A 100 -9.71 8.19 11.55
CA ALA A 100 -8.45 8.71 11.04
C ALA A 100 -8.27 10.17 11.45
N LEU A 101 -7.08 10.52 11.93
CA LEU A 101 -6.66 11.90 12.15
C LEU A 101 -5.56 12.23 11.14
N VAL A 102 -5.72 13.34 10.42
CA VAL A 102 -4.68 13.88 9.55
C VAL A 102 -3.55 14.47 10.40
N GLU A 103 -2.36 13.88 10.33
CA GLU A 103 -1.19 14.34 11.07
C GLU A 103 -0.26 15.21 10.19
N GLU A 104 -0.23 14.93 8.89
CA GLU A 104 0.61 15.65 7.93
C GLU A 104 -0.06 15.73 6.57
N VAL A 105 0.12 16.86 5.88
CA VAL A 105 -0.22 17.05 4.46
C VAL A 105 0.96 17.77 3.85
N THR A 106 1.64 17.15 2.90
CA THR A 106 2.79 17.79 2.25
C THR A 106 2.98 17.31 0.81
N THR A 107 4.02 17.83 0.15
CA THR A 107 4.32 17.62 -1.26
C THR A 107 5.77 17.20 -1.46
N GLY A 108 5.96 16.00 -2.03
CA GLY A 108 7.25 15.54 -2.53
C GLY A 108 7.43 15.82 -4.01
N THR A 109 8.65 16.16 -4.42
CA THR A 109 9.06 16.26 -5.83
C THR A 109 9.88 15.05 -6.20
N LEU A 110 9.54 14.37 -7.30
CA LEU A 110 10.33 13.24 -7.79
C LEU A 110 11.67 13.75 -8.34
N GLU A 111 12.77 13.45 -7.64
CA GLU A 111 14.11 13.90 -8.01
C GLU A 111 14.80 12.93 -8.97
N ASN A 112 14.61 11.63 -8.75
CA ASN A 112 15.23 10.60 -9.57
C ASN A 112 14.45 9.28 -9.51
N ALA A 113 14.62 8.44 -10.54
CA ALA A 113 14.11 7.08 -10.57
C ALA A 113 15.20 6.11 -11.03
N ILE A 114 15.34 4.98 -10.33
CA ILE A 114 16.34 3.94 -10.64
C ILE A 114 15.60 2.64 -10.95
N GLY A 115 15.98 1.96 -12.03
CA GLY A 115 15.35 0.71 -12.44
C GLY A 115 14.02 0.94 -13.16
N SER A 116 13.02 0.12 -12.85
CA SER A 116 11.69 0.24 -13.47
C SER A 116 10.58 0.13 -12.44
N PRO A 117 10.60 0.94 -11.36
CA PRO A 117 9.51 0.99 -10.41
C PRO A 117 8.24 1.42 -11.15
N VAL A 118 7.08 1.00 -10.65
CA VAL A 118 5.82 1.61 -11.08
C VAL A 118 5.88 3.07 -10.62
N CYS A 119 5.70 4.03 -11.54
CA CYS A 119 5.72 5.46 -11.29
C CYS A 119 4.88 6.18 -12.35
N PRO A 120 3.80 6.89 -11.98
CA PRO A 120 3.07 7.74 -12.92
C PRO A 120 3.73 9.12 -13.11
N LEU A 121 4.73 9.45 -12.29
CA LEU A 121 5.38 10.76 -12.29
C LEU A 121 6.57 10.84 -13.24
N ASN A 122 6.71 12.01 -13.86
CA ASN A 122 7.95 12.43 -14.49
C ASN A 122 8.91 13.04 -13.46
N ILE A 123 10.21 13.01 -13.76
CA ILE A 123 11.22 13.70 -12.93
C ILE A 123 10.89 15.20 -12.87
N GLY A 124 10.90 15.77 -11.67
CA GLY A 124 10.54 17.15 -11.37
C GLY A 124 9.06 17.38 -11.09
N GLU A 125 8.19 16.39 -11.30
CA GLU A 125 6.78 16.49 -10.93
C GLU A 125 6.56 16.25 -9.44
N THR A 126 5.48 16.84 -8.92
CA THR A 126 5.12 16.82 -7.51
C THR A 126 4.03 15.81 -7.20
N MET A 127 4.05 15.27 -5.99
CA MET A 127 3.06 14.40 -5.39
C MET A 127 2.62 14.97 -4.06
N THR A 128 1.31 15.17 -3.87
CA THR A 128 0.78 15.47 -2.55
C THR A 128 0.51 14.16 -1.82
N TYR A 129 0.99 14.03 -0.59
CA TYR A 129 0.66 12.91 0.27
C TYR A 129 0.18 13.39 1.64
N VAL A 130 -0.54 12.50 2.31
CA VAL A 130 -1.09 12.70 3.64
C VAL A 130 -0.68 11.54 4.53
N GLU A 131 -0.25 11.85 5.75
CA GLU A 131 -0.05 10.86 6.81
C GLU A 131 -1.21 10.91 7.79
N LEU A 132 -1.80 9.75 8.04
CA LEU A 132 -2.95 9.56 8.91
C LEU A 132 -2.60 8.66 10.08
N ARG A 133 -3.02 9.06 11.28
CA ARG A 133 -3.14 8.15 12.41
C ARG A 133 -4.52 7.52 12.41
N LEU A 134 -4.56 6.22 12.15
CA LEU A 134 -5.76 5.40 12.29
C LEU A 134 -5.95 4.95 13.73
N THR A 135 -7.19 4.81 14.15
CA THR A 135 -7.63 4.14 15.37
C THR A 135 -8.72 3.15 15.01
N ASP A 136 -8.49 1.87 15.27
CA ASP A 136 -9.46 0.82 15.00
C ASP A 136 -10.56 0.76 16.09
N PRO A 137 -11.61 -0.05 15.92
CA PRO A 137 -12.67 -0.18 16.92
C PRO A 137 -12.21 -0.69 18.30
N ALA A 138 -11.06 -1.37 18.37
CA ALA A 138 -10.45 -1.83 19.62
C ALA A 138 -9.57 -0.74 20.27
N GLY A 139 -9.43 0.43 19.64
CA GLY A 139 -8.62 1.54 20.12
C GLY A 139 -7.13 1.44 19.75
N VAL A 140 -6.74 0.46 18.93
CA VAL A 140 -5.35 0.28 18.49
C VAL A 140 -5.04 1.29 17.40
N THR A 141 -3.90 1.96 17.51
CA THR A 141 -3.47 2.97 16.55
C THR A 141 -2.45 2.43 15.55
N SER A 142 -2.55 2.85 14.29
CA SER A 142 -1.57 2.56 13.22
C SER A 142 -1.39 3.76 12.30
N ARG A 143 -0.31 3.79 11.50
CA ARG A 143 -0.07 4.84 10.50
C ARG A 143 -0.53 4.40 9.11
N LEU A 144 -1.07 5.33 8.35
CA LEU A 144 -1.49 5.14 6.97
C LEU A 144 -1.06 6.35 6.14
N THR A 145 -0.42 6.11 5.00
CA THR A 145 -0.12 7.14 4.01
C THR A 145 -1.02 6.98 2.78
N ILE A 146 -1.44 8.10 2.21
CA ILE A 146 -2.20 8.17 0.96
C ILE A 146 -1.56 9.25 0.10
N ASP A 147 -1.19 8.90 -1.13
CA ASP A 147 -0.66 9.84 -2.11
C ASP A 147 -1.66 10.16 -3.23
N SER A 148 -1.42 11.28 -3.90
CA SER A 148 -2.28 11.80 -4.98
C SER A 148 -2.24 10.97 -6.25
N HIS A 149 -1.23 10.11 -6.40
CA HIS A 149 -0.97 9.41 -7.65
C HIS A 149 -1.56 8.01 -7.69
N ARG A 150 -1.98 7.48 -6.53
CA ARG A 150 -2.83 6.29 -6.38
C ARG A 150 -2.54 5.23 -7.43
N PHE A 151 -1.33 4.69 -7.37
CA PHE A 151 -0.77 3.67 -8.25
C PHE A 151 -1.76 2.57 -8.70
N ARG A 152 -2.72 2.25 -7.84
CA ARG A 152 -3.94 1.51 -8.14
C ARG A 152 -5.05 2.21 -7.37
N ASP A 153 -6.16 2.55 -8.01
CA ASP A 153 -7.27 3.26 -7.36
C ASP A 153 -7.61 2.67 -5.98
N LEU A 154 -7.86 3.53 -4.99
CA LEU A 154 -8.19 3.18 -3.60
C LEU A 154 -7.07 2.50 -2.80
N LEU A 155 -5.83 2.50 -3.29
CA LEU A 155 -4.68 1.97 -2.57
C LEU A 155 -4.06 3.05 -1.66
N ALA A 156 -3.96 2.72 -0.38
CA ALA A 156 -3.20 3.42 0.64
C ALA A 156 -2.13 2.46 1.19
N TYR A 157 -1.20 2.95 2.00
CA TYR A 157 -0.17 2.09 2.61
C TYR A 157 -0.11 2.24 4.11
N ARG A 158 -0.18 1.13 4.84
CA ARG A 158 0.16 1.11 6.26
C ARG A 158 1.67 1.19 6.39
N LYS A 159 2.15 2.11 7.24
CA LYS A 159 3.58 2.34 7.48
C LYS A 159 4.01 1.70 8.79
N THR A 160 5.00 0.81 8.73
CA THR A 160 5.58 0.16 9.91
C THR A 160 7.09 0.48 9.99
N PRO A 161 7.56 1.26 10.96
CA PRO A 161 8.99 1.49 11.16
C PRO A 161 9.69 0.19 11.59
N LEU A 162 10.86 -0.06 11.03
CA LEU A 162 11.62 -1.28 11.25
C LEU A 162 12.94 -1.00 11.99
N SER A 163 13.07 -1.60 13.17
CA SER A 163 14.37 -1.73 13.84
C SER A 163 15.36 -2.55 12.99
N THR A 164 16.66 -2.41 13.25
CA THR A 164 17.71 -3.21 12.60
C THR A 164 17.45 -4.72 12.67
N ALA A 165 16.92 -5.21 13.80
CA ALA A 165 16.55 -6.61 13.97
C ALA A 165 15.38 -7.01 13.07
N GLN A 166 14.33 -6.18 13.01
CA GLN A 166 13.17 -6.41 12.14
C GLN A 166 13.55 -6.34 10.65
N GLN A 167 14.43 -5.42 10.26
CA GLN A 167 14.95 -5.39 8.89
C GLN A 167 15.64 -6.72 8.54
N LYS A 168 16.56 -7.19 9.40
CA LYS A 168 17.25 -8.46 9.19
C LYS A 168 16.29 -9.65 9.15
N GLN A 169 15.26 -9.65 9.99
CA GLN A 169 14.24 -10.71 10.00
C GLN A 169 13.41 -10.70 8.71
N LEU A 170 12.90 -9.54 8.29
CA LEU A 170 12.00 -9.41 7.16
C LEU A 170 12.72 -9.59 5.82
N PHE A 171 13.90 -9.00 5.66
CA PHE A 171 14.63 -8.94 4.38
C PHE A 171 15.85 -9.86 4.30
N GLY A 172 16.21 -10.53 5.40
CA GLY A 172 17.43 -11.33 5.51
C GLY A 172 18.70 -10.50 5.75
N ARG A 173 18.62 -9.18 5.67
CA ARG A 173 19.73 -8.25 5.90
C ARG A 173 19.26 -6.88 6.38
N VAL A 174 20.20 -6.08 6.87
CA VAL A 174 19.95 -4.69 7.28
C VAL A 174 20.04 -3.81 6.03
N LEU A 175 19.00 -3.00 5.80
CA LEU A 175 18.91 -2.09 4.66
C LEU A 175 19.51 -0.73 4.98
N TYR A 176 19.32 -0.25 6.19
CA TYR A 176 19.99 0.95 6.68
C TYR A 176 20.20 0.83 8.18
N ASN A 177 21.44 1.04 8.61
CA ASN A 177 21.79 1.03 10.02
C ASN A 177 21.88 2.48 10.52
N ARG A 178 20.83 2.95 11.18
CA ARG A 178 20.84 4.24 11.86
C ARG A 178 21.98 4.23 12.88
N ARG A 179 22.96 5.13 12.71
CA ARG A 179 23.99 5.32 13.72
C ARG A 179 23.33 6.02 14.93
N PRO A 180 23.55 5.53 16.16
CA PRO A 180 23.17 6.30 17.33
C PRO A 180 23.89 7.65 17.27
N VAL A 181 23.14 8.75 17.24
CA VAL A 181 23.74 10.08 17.35
C VAL A 181 24.19 10.21 18.81
N GLY A 182 25.49 10.20 19.02
CA GLY A 182 26.06 10.47 20.34
C GLY A 182 25.96 11.96 20.65
N GLY A 183 25.25 12.30 21.73
CA GLY A 183 25.36 13.60 22.41
C GLY A 183 24.43 14.72 21.92
N GLU A 184 23.78 15.36 22.90
CA GLU A 184 23.00 16.60 22.84
C GLU A 184 21.59 16.56 22.21
N MET A 185 20.61 16.49 23.11
CA MET A 185 19.24 16.97 22.91
C MET A 185 19.25 18.44 22.48
N ASN A 186 19.35 18.71 21.18
CA ASN A 186 18.83 19.94 20.63
C ASN A 186 17.44 19.65 20.08
N ARG A 187 16.44 19.87 20.93
CA ARG A 187 15.01 19.81 20.59
C ARG A 187 14.70 20.89 19.56
N LYS A 188 14.72 20.51 18.29
CA LYS A 188 13.79 20.98 17.27
C LYS A 188 13.28 19.77 16.51
N VAL A 189 12.42 19.01 17.19
CA VAL A 189 11.52 18.07 16.53
C VAL A 189 10.27 18.87 16.21
N ILE A 190 10.22 19.46 15.03
CA ILE A 190 9.00 19.98 14.44
C ILE A 190 8.89 19.29 13.08
N ARG A 191 7.98 18.29 13.05
CA ARG A 191 7.60 17.41 11.94
C ARG A 191 8.61 16.31 11.57
N GLY A 192 8.09 15.10 11.35
CA GLY A 192 8.87 13.91 10.93
C GLY A 192 9.18 12.84 11.99
N ALA A 193 9.12 13.13 13.30
CA ALA A 193 9.37 12.12 14.33
C ALA A 193 8.29 12.11 15.41
N PHE A 194 7.12 11.53 15.10
CA PHE A 194 6.27 11.04 16.17
C PHE A 194 6.90 9.78 16.75
N VAL A 195 7.55 9.90 17.90
CA VAL A 195 7.87 8.76 18.78
C VAL A 195 6.56 8.25 19.36
N GLY A 196 5.86 7.40 18.60
CA GLY A 196 4.74 6.63 19.09
C GLY A 196 5.26 5.28 19.57
N ALA A 197 5.35 5.08 20.88
CA ALA A 197 5.51 3.75 21.45
C ALA A 197 4.29 2.91 21.06
N ILE A 198 4.39 2.12 20.00
CA ILE A 198 3.40 1.09 19.67
C ILE A 198 3.99 -0.23 20.15
N VAL A 199 3.33 -0.82 21.15
CA VAL A 199 3.56 -2.21 21.55
C VAL A 199 3.10 -3.09 20.39
N SER A 200 4.00 -3.40 19.46
CA SER A 200 3.77 -4.45 18.47
C SER A 200 3.85 -5.80 19.18
N VAL A 201 2.70 -6.30 19.67
CA VAL A 201 2.58 -7.73 19.98
C VAL A 201 2.60 -8.46 18.64
N ALA A 202 3.79 -8.74 18.13
CA ALA A 202 4.00 -9.61 16.99
C ALA A 202 3.75 -11.06 17.45
N LEU A 203 2.49 -11.49 17.46
CA LEU A 203 2.18 -12.91 17.35
C LEU A 203 2.36 -13.32 15.89
N VAL A 204 3.61 -13.64 15.54
CA VAL A 204 3.95 -14.39 14.33
C VAL A 204 3.50 -15.84 14.55
N VAL A 205 2.20 -16.11 14.52
CA VAL A 205 1.66 -17.46 14.34
C VAL A 205 0.35 -17.39 13.56
N GLY A 206 0.41 -17.92 12.34
CA GLY A 206 -0.72 -18.57 11.67
C GLY A 206 -1.61 -17.66 10.85
N MET A 207 -1.46 -17.72 9.53
CA MET A 207 -2.54 -17.81 8.53
C MET A 207 -1.92 -18.26 7.20
N PHE A 208 -1.46 -19.50 7.17
CA PHE A 208 -1.36 -20.27 5.94
C PHE A 208 -2.26 -21.49 6.11
N SER A 209 -3.39 -21.51 5.42
CA SER A 209 -3.77 -22.61 4.52
C SER A 209 -5.28 -22.58 4.29
N SER A 210 -5.64 -22.22 3.07
CA SER A 210 -6.97 -22.29 2.48
C SER A 210 -7.54 -23.71 2.59
N CYS A 211 -8.80 -23.82 3.00
CA CYS A 211 -9.57 -25.03 2.82
C CYS A 211 -9.84 -25.24 1.31
N SER A 212 -9.10 -26.13 0.67
CA SER A 212 -9.52 -26.71 -0.61
C SER A 212 -10.54 -27.81 -0.35
N PRO A 213 -11.72 -27.81 -1.01
CA PRO A 213 -12.61 -28.96 -0.97
C PRO A 213 -12.01 -30.11 -1.79
N ASN A 214 -11.91 -31.25 -1.11
CA ASN A 214 -11.49 -32.54 -1.61
C ASN A 214 -12.42 -32.98 -2.77
N ARG A 215 -11.97 -32.90 -4.03
CA ARG A 215 -12.63 -33.61 -5.14
C ARG A 215 -12.01 -34.99 -5.25
N GLN A 216 -12.65 -35.96 -4.60
CA GLN A 216 -12.39 -37.37 -4.81
C GLN A 216 -12.66 -37.73 -6.27
N PHE A 217 -11.62 -38.28 -6.90
CA PHE A 217 -11.71 -38.99 -8.18
C PHE A 217 -11.92 -40.47 -7.86
N SER A 218 -13.08 -40.98 -8.26
CA SER A 218 -13.43 -42.41 -8.38
C SER A 218 -14.58 -42.41 -9.36
N GLY A 219 -14.49 -42.83 -10.61
CA GLY A 219 -13.80 -44.00 -11.14
C GLY A 219 -14.89 -44.98 -11.56
N GLY A 220 -15.11 -45.14 -12.86
CA GLY A 220 -15.73 -46.35 -13.43
C GLY A 220 -17.04 -46.18 -14.21
N ALA A 221 -16.96 -46.70 -15.44
CA ALA A 221 -18.00 -47.31 -16.27
C ALA A 221 -18.70 -46.48 -17.35
N ASP A 222 -18.33 -46.86 -18.58
CA ASP A 222 -18.98 -46.72 -19.88
C ASP A 222 -20.50 -46.74 -19.88
N SER A 223 -21.10 -46.01 -20.84
CA SER A 223 -21.98 -46.58 -21.89
C SER A 223 -22.56 -45.48 -22.80
N THR A 224 -22.23 -45.59 -24.09
CA THR A 224 -23.16 -45.54 -25.23
C THR A 224 -23.86 -44.21 -25.60
N SER A 225 -23.32 -43.60 -26.65
CA SER A 225 -23.99 -43.23 -27.90
C SER A 225 -25.50 -42.94 -27.88
N THR A 226 -25.88 -41.72 -28.27
CA THR A 226 -26.77 -41.49 -29.42
C THR A 226 -26.79 -40.00 -29.78
N SER A 227 -26.42 -39.73 -31.03
CA SER A 227 -26.82 -38.57 -31.81
C SER A 227 -28.32 -38.62 -32.10
N ASP A 228 -29.02 -37.48 -32.07
CA ASP A 228 -29.78 -37.01 -33.25
C ASP A 228 -30.44 -35.63 -33.10
N THR A 229 -30.23 -34.85 -34.17
CA THR A 229 -31.07 -33.87 -34.88
C THR A 229 -32.18 -33.05 -34.17
N GLY A 230 -32.19 -31.73 -34.47
CA GLY A 230 -33.37 -30.89 -34.24
C GLY A 230 -33.19 -29.44 -34.68
N SER A 231 -33.84 -29.07 -35.78
CA SER A 231 -33.69 -27.84 -36.56
C SER A 231 -34.41 -26.61 -35.96
N SER A 232 -33.87 -25.42 -36.32
CA SER A 232 -34.61 -24.24 -36.82
C SER A 232 -34.67 -22.95 -35.98
N ARG A 233 -34.22 -21.89 -36.66
CA ARG A 233 -34.86 -20.56 -36.87
C ARG A 233 -34.67 -19.38 -35.87
N THR A 234 -34.11 -18.32 -36.49
CA THR A 234 -34.52 -16.88 -36.48
C THR A 234 -34.20 -15.96 -35.30
N TYR A 235 -33.17 -15.13 -35.50
CA TYR A 235 -33.20 -13.65 -35.62
C TYR A 235 -34.34 -12.80 -34.99
N ARG A 236 -33.88 -11.71 -34.34
CA ARG A 236 -34.43 -10.33 -34.16
C ARG A 236 -35.27 -9.97 -32.91
N HIS A 237 -34.60 -9.20 -32.04
CA HIS A 237 -34.99 -7.92 -31.40
C HIS A 237 -36.41 -7.67 -30.86
N ARG A 238 -36.48 -7.53 -29.50
CA ARG A 238 -37.12 -6.51 -28.60
C ARG A 238 -38.63 -6.17 -28.78
N PRO A 239 -39.34 -5.54 -27.81
CA PRO A 239 -39.04 -5.20 -26.39
C PRO A 239 -40.18 -5.54 -25.37
N VAL A 240 -39.85 -5.39 -24.07
CA VAL A 240 -40.65 -4.88 -22.93
C VAL A 240 -42.10 -5.38 -22.72
N TYR A 241 -42.37 -5.93 -21.52
CA TYR A 241 -43.69 -5.85 -20.87
C TYR A 241 -43.55 -5.49 -19.39
N GLY A 242 -44.41 -4.58 -18.95
CA GLY A 242 -44.65 -4.17 -17.57
C GLY A 242 -44.72 -2.65 -17.48
N GLY A 243 -45.89 -1.99 -17.42
CA GLY A 243 -47.25 -2.48 -17.29
C GLY A 243 -48.19 -1.28 -17.04
N GLY A 244 -49.50 -1.55 -17.03
CA GLY A 244 -50.55 -0.69 -16.49
C GLY A 244 -50.99 0.46 -17.41
N GLY A 245 -52.26 0.72 -17.66
CA GLY A 245 -53.48 0.18 -17.09
C GLY A 245 -54.60 1.21 -17.28
N GLY A 246 -55.81 0.74 -17.64
CA GLY A 246 -57.09 1.47 -17.59
C GLY A 246 -57.23 2.66 -18.56
N GLY A 247 -58.33 2.90 -19.25
CA GLY A 247 -59.66 2.33 -19.23
C GLY A 247 -60.55 3.24 -20.08
N VAL A 248 -61.40 2.61 -20.88
CA VAL A 248 -62.69 3.04 -21.45
C VAL A 248 -63.25 4.40 -20.97
N GLY A 249 -63.87 5.25 -21.78
CA GLY A 249 -64.55 5.04 -23.05
C GLY A 249 -65.83 5.89 -23.07
N LYS A 250 -66.21 6.30 -24.29
CA LYS A 250 -67.34 7.17 -24.70
C LYS A 250 -67.07 8.67 -24.66
#